data_AF-A0AAJ6JXM7-F1
#
_entry.id   AF-A0AAJ6JXM7-F1
#
_cell.length_a   1.000
_cell.length_b   1.000
_cell.length_c   1.000
_cell.angle_alpha   90.00
_cell.angle_beta   90.00
_cell.angle_gamma   90.00
#
_symmetry.space_group_name_H-M   'P 1'
#
loop_
_entity.id
_entity.type
_entity.pdbx_description
1 polymer ?
#
loop_
_entity_poly.entity_id
_entity_poly.type
_entity_poly.pdbx_seq_one_letter_code
_entity_poly.pdbx_strand_id
1 'polypeptide(L)'
;MRYTIEKLISADTDILSYYKKALELWDTILEPKPDYLELSKMLPAKQFEFEHHCGGRWIGQEIMVITGITQFYKIEDGFGERKDCAMLVYKAISSSYCSMEVKSVTEQVAKYYFLTEV
;
A
#
# COMPACT_ATOMS: atom_id res chain seq x y z
N MET A 1 -4.81 8.63 5.11
CA MET A 1 -6.07 8.06 4.59
C MET A 1 -7.11 9.17 4.42
N ARG A 2 -6.80 10.25 3.70
CA ARG A 2 -7.72 11.40 3.52
C ARG A 2 -8.57 11.21 2.26
N TYR A 3 -7.93 10.85 1.16
CA TYR A 3 -8.57 10.77 -0.16
C TYR A 3 -9.54 9.59 -0.27
N THR A 4 -9.15 8.42 0.25
CA THR A 4 -10.04 7.26 0.33
C THR A 4 -11.30 7.58 1.12
N ILE A 5 -11.14 8.18 2.31
CA ILE A 5 -12.27 8.49 3.20
C ILE A 5 -13.20 9.50 2.55
N GLU A 6 -12.67 10.53 1.90
CA GLU A 6 -13.47 11.51 1.15
C GLU A 6 -14.33 10.83 0.07
N LYS A 7 -13.74 9.94 -0.74
CA LYS A 7 -14.47 9.17 -1.77
C LYS A 7 -15.58 8.30 -1.19
N LEU A 8 -15.32 7.67 -0.04
CA LEU A 8 -16.32 6.87 0.66
C LEU A 8 -17.48 7.72 1.18
N ILE A 9 -17.18 8.89 1.77
CA ILE A 9 -18.20 9.85 2.24
C ILE A 9 -19.07 10.35 1.08
N SER A 10 -18.48 10.58 -0.10
CA SER A 10 -19.22 11.01 -1.29
C SER A 10 -19.97 9.87 -1.99
N ALA A 11 -19.96 8.65 -1.43
CA ALA A 11 -20.51 7.45 -2.06
C ALA A 11 -20.00 7.22 -3.50
N ASP A 12 -18.75 7.62 -3.76
CA ASP A 12 -18.12 7.42 -5.07
C ASP A 12 -17.74 5.95 -5.20
N THR A 13 -18.43 5.25 -6.11
CA THR A 13 -18.25 3.80 -6.31
C THR A 13 -16.94 3.44 -6.99
N ASP A 14 -16.26 4.39 -7.65
CA ASP A 14 -15.00 4.11 -8.34
C ASP A 14 -13.90 3.70 -7.37
N ILE A 15 -14.01 4.09 -6.09
CA ILE A 15 -13.07 3.69 -5.04
C ILE A 15 -12.93 2.17 -4.93
N LEU A 16 -14.02 1.43 -5.13
CA LEU A 16 -14.00 -0.03 -5.07
C LEU A 16 -13.16 -0.62 -6.20
N SER A 17 -13.28 -0.05 -7.41
CA SER A 17 -12.50 -0.43 -8.58
C SER A 17 -11.02 -0.14 -8.39
N TYR A 18 -10.68 0.99 -7.75
CA TYR A 18 -9.29 1.35 -7.46
C TYR A 18 -8.65 0.37 -6.47
N TYR A 19 -9.34 0.02 -5.38
CA TYR A 19 -8.84 -0.96 -4.42
C TYR A 19 -8.66 -2.34 -5.04
N LYS A 20 -9.64 -2.79 -5.85
CA LYS A 20 -9.52 -4.05 -6.59
C LYS A 20 -8.29 -4.02 -7.50
N LYS A 21 -8.10 -2.94 -8.27
CA LYS A 21 -6.98 -2.84 -9.20
C LYS A 21 -5.63 -2.80 -8.49
N ALA A 22 -5.56 -2.12 -7.35
CA ALA A 22 -4.36 -2.05 -6.53
C ALA A 22 -3.94 -3.43 -6.00
N LEU A 23 -4.89 -4.27 -5.58
CA LEU A 23 -4.61 -5.65 -5.17
C LEU A 23 -4.06 -6.49 -6.34
N GLU A 24 -4.65 -6.39 -7.53
CA GLU A 24 -4.12 -7.07 -8.74
C GLU A 24 -2.68 -6.65 -9.07
N LEU A 25 -2.37 -5.35 -8.91
CA LEU A 25 -1.00 -4.84 -9.09
C LEU A 25 -0.06 -5.44 -8.04
N TRP A 26 -0.48 -5.51 -6.78
CA TRP A 26 0.31 -6.11 -5.72
C TRP A 26 0.55 -7.61 -5.92
N ASP A 27 -0.46 -8.37 -6.36
CA ASP A 27 -0.31 -9.79 -6.70
C ASP A 27 0.78 -9.99 -7.75
N THR A 28 0.82 -9.10 -8.76
CA THR A 28 1.85 -9.14 -9.81
C THR A 28 3.23 -8.72 -9.29
N ILE A 29 3.29 -7.74 -8.39
CA ILE A 29 4.54 -7.21 -7.83
C ILE A 29 5.19 -8.21 -6.86
N LEU A 30 4.38 -8.99 -6.15
CA LEU A 30 4.82 -9.91 -5.11
C LEU A 30 5.00 -11.36 -5.59
N GLU A 31 4.78 -11.64 -6.87
CA GLU A 31 4.93 -12.98 -7.45
C GLU A 31 5.93 -12.98 -8.63
N PRO A 32 7.09 -13.68 -8.50
CA PRO A 32 7.55 -14.41 -7.33
C PRO A 32 7.90 -13.47 -6.17
N LYS A 33 7.86 -13.97 -4.93
CA LYS A 33 8.17 -13.18 -3.72
C LYS A 33 9.56 -12.52 -3.83
N PRO A 34 9.65 -11.18 -3.99
CA PRO A 34 10.92 -10.50 -4.09
C PRO A 34 11.56 -10.36 -2.70
N ASP A 35 12.86 -10.09 -2.66
CA ASP A 35 13.43 -9.52 -1.44
C ASP A 35 13.06 -8.02 -1.29
N TYR A 36 13.27 -7.45 -0.10
CA TYR A 36 12.85 -6.07 0.17
C TYR A 36 13.65 -5.02 -0.64
N LEU A 37 14.89 -5.33 -1.03
CA LEU A 37 15.77 -4.42 -1.76
C LEU A 37 15.47 -4.43 -3.26
N GLU A 38 15.12 -5.59 -3.81
CA GLU A 38 14.56 -5.71 -5.15
C GLU A 38 13.25 -4.94 -5.25
N LEU A 39 12.34 -5.17 -4.30
CA LEU A 39 11.06 -4.49 -4.25
C LEU A 39 11.24 -2.96 -4.13
N SER A 40 12.15 -2.47 -3.28
CA SER A 40 12.38 -1.03 -3.10
C SER A 40 12.87 -0.32 -4.37
N LYS A 41 13.57 -1.03 -5.26
CA LYS A 41 14.01 -0.51 -6.56
C LYS A 41 12.88 -0.45 -7.59
N MET A 42 11.91 -1.35 -7.51
CA MET A 42 10.78 -1.44 -8.44
C MET A 42 9.64 -0.46 -8.09
N LEU A 43 9.42 -0.23 -6.79
CA LEU A 43 8.29 0.57 -6.30
C LEU A 43 8.19 1.99 -6.88
N PRO A 44 9.27 2.75 -7.16
CA PRO A 44 9.16 4.07 -7.78
C PRO A 44 8.49 4.04 -9.16
N ALA A 45 8.80 3.03 -9.98
CA ALA A 45 8.15 2.85 -11.27
C ALA A 45 6.68 2.41 -11.09
N LYS A 46 6.44 1.49 -10.14
CA LYS A 46 5.10 1.01 -9.83
C LYS A 46 4.18 2.09 -9.27
N GLN A 47 4.72 3.06 -8.54
CA GLN A 47 3.95 4.21 -8.06
C GLN A 47 3.17 4.87 -9.20
N PHE A 48 3.77 5.08 -10.38
CA PHE A 48 3.08 5.64 -11.54
C PHE A 48 1.93 4.75 -12.05
N GLU A 49 2.07 3.43 -11.98
CA GLU A 49 0.99 2.50 -12.33
C GLU A 49 -0.19 2.64 -11.36
N PHE A 50 0.07 2.73 -10.05
CA PHE A 50 -0.98 2.98 -9.07
C PHE A 50 -1.64 4.34 -9.28
N GLU A 51 -0.87 5.41 -9.51
CA GLU A 51 -1.41 6.74 -9.80
C GLU A 51 -2.29 6.75 -11.05
N HIS A 52 -1.89 6.03 -12.10
CA HIS A 52 -2.65 5.96 -13.34
C HIS A 52 -3.95 5.15 -13.19
N HIS A 53 -3.89 4.02 -12.48
CA HIS A 53 -5.01 3.07 -12.43
C HIS A 53 -5.94 3.26 -11.22
N CYS A 54 -5.51 3.97 -10.18
CA CYS A 54 -6.22 4.07 -8.91
C CYS A 54 -6.67 5.51 -8.61
N GLY A 55 -7.17 6.23 -9.62
CA GLY A 55 -7.86 7.51 -9.45
C GLY A 55 -7.00 8.77 -9.48
N GLY A 56 -5.73 8.67 -9.88
CA GLY A 56 -4.81 9.80 -10.03
C GLY A 56 -3.74 9.84 -8.95
N ARG A 57 -2.87 10.86 -9.04
CA ARG A 57 -1.65 10.98 -8.22
C ARG A 57 -1.89 10.76 -6.73
N TRP A 58 -2.77 11.55 -6.12
CA TRP A 58 -2.89 11.58 -4.67
C TRP A 58 -3.55 10.34 -4.08
N ILE A 59 -4.67 9.92 -4.67
CA ILE A 59 -5.43 8.76 -4.19
C ILE A 59 -4.75 7.44 -4.58
N GLY A 60 -4.12 7.37 -5.75
CA GLY A 60 -3.36 6.18 -6.15
C GLY A 60 -2.15 5.92 -5.26
N GLN A 61 -1.41 6.96 -4.87
CA GLN A 61 -0.33 6.84 -3.87
C GLN A 61 -0.84 6.35 -2.51
N GLU A 62 -1.97 6.89 -2.06
CA GLU A 62 -2.58 6.48 -0.79
C GLU A 62 -3.04 5.00 -0.84
N ILE A 63 -3.74 4.61 -1.91
CA ILE A 63 -4.24 3.25 -2.11
C ILE A 63 -3.09 2.26 -2.26
N MET A 64 -2.02 2.62 -2.99
CA MET A 64 -0.81 1.80 -3.11
C MET A 64 -0.31 1.36 -1.74
N VAL A 65 -0.16 2.32 -0.82
CA VAL A 65 0.37 2.05 0.53
C VAL A 65 -0.62 1.29 1.38
N ILE A 66 -1.88 1.72 1.41
CA ILE A 66 -2.93 1.07 2.22
C ILE A 66 -3.02 -0.40 1.82
N THR A 67 -3.29 -0.68 0.54
CA THR A 67 -3.44 -2.06 0.07
C THR A 67 -2.16 -2.86 0.21
N GLY A 68 -0.99 -2.25 -0.03
CA GLY A 68 0.30 -2.90 0.08
C GLY A 68 0.57 -3.48 1.47
N ILE A 69 0.24 -2.72 2.52
CA ILE A 69 0.49 -3.13 3.89
C ILE A 69 -0.71 -3.91 4.47
N THR A 70 -1.92 -3.37 4.34
CA THR A 70 -3.07 -3.85 5.12
C THR A 70 -3.73 -5.08 4.54
N GLN A 71 -3.41 -5.50 3.31
CA GLN A 71 -3.90 -6.77 2.73
C GLN A 71 -3.51 -8.00 3.56
N PHE A 72 -2.45 -7.89 4.37
CA PHE A 72 -1.99 -8.95 5.26
C PHE A 72 -2.67 -8.94 6.63
N TYR A 73 -3.42 -7.88 6.95
CA TYR A 73 -4.10 -7.70 8.23
C TYR A 73 -5.48 -8.39 8.23
N LYS A 74 -5.87 -8.90 9.39
CA LYS A 74 -7.19 -9.43 9.73
C LYS A 74 -7.61 -8.88 11.08
N ILE A 75 -8.92 -8.65 11.27
CA ILE A 75 -9.42 -8.08 12.52
C ILE A 75 -9.20 -9.04 13.70
N GLU A 76 -9.26 -10.34 13.44
CA GLU A 76 -9.25 -11.39 14.45
C GLU A 76 -7.87 -11.57 15.10
N ASP A 77 -6.79 -11.49 14.33
CA ASP A 77 -5.42 -11.79 14.75
C ASP A 77 -4.38 -10.72 14.35
N GLY A 78 -4.84 -9.59 13.81
CA GLY A 78 -3.99 -8.53 13.32
C GLY A 78 -3.17 -8.96 12.10
N PHE A 79 -1.86 -8.80 12.16
CA PHE A 79 -0.98 -9.30 11.09
C PHE A 79 -0.65 -10.79 11.22
N GLY A 80 -0.77 -11.38 12.43
CA GLY A 80 -0.48 -12.79 12.70
C GLY A 80 0.80 -13.31 12.02
N GLU A 81 0.70 -14.47 11.39
CA GLU A 81 1.78 -15.12 10.62
C GLU A 81 2.19 -14.35 9.35
N ARG A 82 1.39 -13.38 8.92
CA ARG A 82 1.64 -12.56 7.72
C ARG A 82 2.34 -11.23 8.04
N LYS A 83 2.76 -11.01 9.29
CA LYS A 83 3.52 -9.83 9.72
C LYS A 83 4.79 -9.64 8.89
N ASP A 84 5.50 -10.71 8.54
CA ASP A 84 6.70 -10.62 7.72
C ASP A 84 6.43 -10.11 6.30
N CYS A 85 5.29 -10.45 5.71
CA CYS A 85 4.90 -9.92 4.40
C CYS A 85 4.56 -8.42 4.48
N ALA A 86 3.83 -7.99 5.50
CA ALA A 86 3.57 -6.58 5.74
C ALA A 86 4.86 -5.78 6.01
N MET A 87 5.77 -6.34 6.81
CA MET A 87 7.07 -5.75 7.10
C MET A 87 7.97 -5.66 5.88
N LEU A 88 7.90 -6.63 4.97
CA LEU A 88 8.62 -6.60 3.70
C LEU A 88 8.17 -5.41 2.85
N VAL A 89 6.86 -5.21 2.68
CA VAL A 89 6.31 -4.08 1.92
C VAL A 89 6.65 -2.76 2.59
N TYR A 90 6.45 -2.66 3.90
CA TYR A 90 6.81 -1.48 4.69
C TYR A 90 8.29 -1.09 4.49
N LYS A 91 9.23 -2.03 4.72
CA LYS A 91 10.66 -1.78 4.56
C LYS A 91 11.01 -1.38 3.13
N ALA A 92 10.43 -2.07 2.14
CA ALA A 92 10.69 -1.78 0.74
C ALA A 92 10.24 -0.35 0.38
N ILE A 93 9.05 0.08 0.78
CA ILE A 93 8.57 1.44 0.53
C ILE A 93 9.43 2.46 1.26
N SER A 94 9.73 2.26 2.55
CA SER A 94 10.57 3.18 3.34
C SER A 94 11.96 3.37 2.74
N SER A 95 12.56 2.30 2.21
CA SER A 95 13.89 2.33 1.57
C SER A 95 13.87 2.72 0.09
N SER A 96 12.71 2.86 -0.54
CA SER A 96 12.59 3.18 -1.97
C SER A 96 12.83 4.67 -2.27
N TYR A 97 12.90 5.01 -3.57
CA TYR A 97 12.83 6.38 -4.08
C TYR A 97 11.40 6.83 -4.41
N CYS A 98 10.37 6.21 -3.83
CA CYS A 98 9.00 6.72 -3.91
C CYS A 98 8.88 8.13 -3.32
N SER A 99 7.81 8.82 -3.70
CA SER A 99 7.51 10.18 -3.24
C SER A 99 7.44 10.30 -1.71
N MET A 100 7.67 11.52 -1.20
CA MET A 100 7.57 11.79 0.23
C MET A 100 6.16 11.56 0.77
N GLU A 101 5.14 11.77 -0.06
CA GLU A 101 3.75 11.48 0.28
C GLU A 101 3.53 9.98 0.49
N VAL A 102 4.03 9.13 -0.41
CA VAL A 102 4.00 7.66 -0.24
C VAL A 102 4.70 7.25 1.05
N LYS A 103 5.88 7.81 1.34
CA LYS A 103 6.61 7.51 2.58
C LYS A 103 5.86 7.96 3.83
N SER A 104 5.27 9.16 3.81
CA SER A 104 4.47 9.67 4.92
C SER A 104 3.21 8.85 5.18
N VAL A 105 2.51 8.41 4.11
CA VAL A 105 1.35 7.51 4.26
C VAL A 105 1.81 6.16 4.81
N THR A 106 2.98 5.67 4.41
CA THR A 106 3.55 4.40 4.89
C THR A 106 3.76 4.41 6.39
N GLU A 107 4.37 5.47 6.92
CA GLU A 107 4.56 5.64 8.37
C GLU A 107 3.21 5.74 9.10
N GLN A 108 2.26 6.49 8.57
CA GLN A 108 0.92 6.64 9.16
C GLN A 108 0.17 5.30 9.22
N VAL A 109 0.18 4.53 8.12
CA VAL A 109 -0.48 3.23 8.06
C VAL A 109 0.20 2.23 8.99
N ALA A 110 1.54 2.15 8.96
CA ALA A 110 2.28 1.24 9.84
C ALA A 110 2.01 1.53 11.32
N LYS A 111 1.96 2.81 11.70
CA LYS A 111 1.60 3.22 13.07
C LYS A 111 0.16 2.87 13.41
N TYR A 112 -0.80 3.20 12.54
CA TYR A 112 -2.23 2.96 12.82
C TYR A 112 -2.55 1.48 13.01
N TYR A 113 -1.86 0.60 12.28
CA TYR A 113 -2.03 -0.86 12.38
C TYR A 113 -1.04 -1.52 13.34
N PHE A 114 -0.28 -0.76 14.14
CA PHE A 114 0.71 -1.29 15.09
C PHE A 114 1.74 -2.23 14.46
N LEU A 115 2.07 -2.03 13.18
CA LEU A 115 2.98 -2.90 12.43
C LEU A 115 4.41 -2.83 12.99
N THR A 116 4.85 -1.62 13.34
CA THR A 116 6.22 -1.31 13.78
C THR A 116 6.35 -1.16 15.29
N GLU A 117 5.27 -1.27 16.05
CA GLU A 117 5.31 -1.23 17.51
C GLU A 117 5.65 -2.64 18.05
N VAL A 118 6.49 -2.69 19.10
CA VAL A 118 7.03 -3.90 19.74
C VAL A 118 6.21 -4.25 20.96
#